data_AF-G2NQT7-F1
#
_entry.id   AF-G2NQT7-F1
#
_cell.length_a   1.000
_cell.length_b   1.000
_cell.length_c   1.000
_cell.angle_alpha   90.00
_cell.angle_beta   90.00
_cell.angle_gamma   90.00
#
_symmetry.space_group_name_H-M   'P 1'
#
loop_
_entity.id
_entity.type
_entity.pdbx_description
1 polymer ?
#
loop_
_entity_poly.entity_id
_entity_poly.type
_entity_poly.pdbx_seq_one_letter_code
_entity_poly.pdbx_strand_id
1 'polypeptide(L)'
;MNGLPISGASAGAGRGRDVRGAHGPLALVLGALLLLVTACGGSGAAADKGEDAKAAPRKTADTSASQAVVTIAPKDGADGVATSGELQITAARGKLSTVKVADPKGNEVAGVIAADGLSWVPDRHLAAATKYAVHAVAEDEKGRQSAKDTTFTTLVPKNTFIGQYTPEDGSTVGVGMPVSIHFTRGITDPEAVEKAIKVTAEPAVEIEPHWFGNDRLDFRPEKYWAAGTKVTLRLDLDGVEGRPGVYGKQAKTVSFTVGRSQVSTVDARSHRMKVVRDGKQIKDIPISAGARPTTTYNGQMVISEKLEVTRMDGDTVGFGDEYDIKDVPHAMRLSTSGTFIHGNYWGPSSIFGSTNTSHGCVGLRDVRGGRDGKAPAAWFFDNSLIGDVVVVKNSDDKTIQPDNGLNGWNMDWAEWTE
;
A
#
# COMPACT_ATOMS: atom_id res chain seq x y z
N MET A 1 5.39 -20.64 -18.29
CA MET A 1 6.85 -20.36 -18.34
C MET A 1 7.07 -19.06 -17.60
N ASN A 2 7.79 -19.12 -16.48
CA ASN A 2 7.88 -18.04 -15.48
C ASN A 2 8.78 -16.90 -16.01
N GLY A 3 8.18 -15.74 -16.28
CA GLY A 3 8.89 -14.52 -16.67
C GLY A 3 9.37 -13.75 -15.44
N LEU A 4 10.68 -13.60 -15.31
CA LEU A 4 11.32 -12.75 -14.31
C LEU A 4 11.14 -11.26 -14.65
N PRO A 5 11.02 -10.35 -13.66
CA PRO A 5 10.92 -8.92 -13.91
C PRO A 5 12.29 -8.34 -14.31
N ILE A 6 12.28 -7.56 -15.40
CA ILE A 6 13.45 -6.86 -15.95
C ILE A 6 13.64 -5.55 -15.18
N SER A 7 14.74 -5.45 -14.43
CA SER A 7 15.19 -4.23 -13.74
C SER A 7 15.95 -3.33 -14.72
N GLY A 8 15.45 -2.11 -14.94
CA GLY A 8 16.13 -1.08 -15.72
C GLY A 8 17.26 -0.43 -14.92
N ALA A 9 18.51 -0.64 -15.35
CA ALA A 9 19.68 0.04 -14.80
C ALA A 9 19.84 1.43 -15.42
N SER A 10 19.72 2.49 -14.60
CA SER A 10 20.10 3.85 -14.97
C SER A 10 21.61 4.03 -14.84
N ALA A 11 22.28 4.38 -15.93
CA ALA A 11 23.69 4.73 -15.97
C ALA A 11 23.90 6.18 -15.48
N GLY A 12 24.39 6.34 -14.25
CA GLY A 12 24.88 7.61 -13.72
C GLY A 12 26.39 7.75 -13.94
N ALA A 13 26.82 8.63 -14.83
CA ALA A 13 28.22 9.02 -14.98
C ALA A 13 28.44 10.40 -14.32
N GLY A 14 28.86 10.40 -13.06
CA GLY A 14 29.32 11.59 -12.35
C GLY A 14 30.81 11.85 -12.63
N ARG A 15 31.13 13.02 -13.20
CA ARG A 15 32.50 13.56 -13.29
C ARG A 15 32.74 14.48 -12.10
N GLY A 16 33.80 14.22 -11.35
CA GLY A 16 34.14 14.93 -10.12
C GLY A 16 34.77 16.31 -10.30
N ARG A 17 34.96 16.99 -9.17
CA ARG A 17 36.04 17.94 -8.95
C ARG A 17 36.27 18.16 -7.45
N ASP A 18 37.45 17.78 -7.00
CA ASP A 18 38.09 18.23 -5.76
C ASP A 18 38.32 19.75 -5.77
N VAL A 19 38.09 20.41 -4.63
CA VAL A 19 38.92 21.53 -4.17
C VAL A 19 39.08 21.48 -2.65
N ARG A 20 40.33 21.62 -2.24
CA ARG A 20 40.88 21.59 -0.87
C ARG A 20 40.70 22.91 -0.10
N GLY A 21 40.72 22.78 1.23
CA GLY A 21 41.35 23.73 2.16
C GLY A 21 40.39 24.34 3.19
N ALA A 22 40.78 24.71 4.42
CA ALA A 22 41.95 24.45 5.26
C ALA A 22 41.67 25.14 6.63
N HIS A 23 42.15 24.58 7.75
CA HIS A 23 42.41 25.20 9.09
C HIS A 23 41.23 25.88 9.83
N GLY A 24 40.99 25.75 11.14
CA GLY A 24 41.73 25.23 12.29
C GLY A 24 40.82 25.26 13.54
N PRO A 25 41.32 24.89 14.74
CA PRO A 25 40.50 24.51 15.90
C PRO A 25 40.20 25.69 16.84
N LEU A 26 39.06 25.66 17.54
CA LEU A 26 38.82 26.49 18.71
C LEU A 26 38.40 25.63 19.90
N ALA A 27 39.16 25.75 20.98
CA ALA A 27 38.99 25.04 22.23
C ALA A 27 38.30 25.93 23.29
N LEU A 28 37.62 25.24 24.22
CA LEU A 28 37.45 25.53 25.66
C LEU A 28 36.82 26.86 26.11
N VAL A 29 35.68 26.78 26.81
CA VAL A 29 35.51 27.35 28.17
C VAL A 29 34.55 26.46 29.01
N LEU A 30 34.97 26.25 30.26
CA LEU A 30 34.34 25.60 31.42
C LEU A 30 32.91 26.06 31.77
N GLY A 31 32.17 25.18 32.46
CA GLY A 31 31.02 25.56 33.27
C GLY A 31 30.36 24.39 34.00
N ALA A 32 30.98 23.92 35.08
CA ALA A 32 30.37 22.99 36.03
C ALA A 32 29.43 23.75 36.99
N LEU A 33 28.18 23.32 37.12
CA LEU A 33 27.34 23.63 38.27
C LEU A 33 26.47 22.41 38.64
N LEU A 34 26.83 21.82 39.79
CA LEU A 34 26.02 20.93 40.61
C LEU A 34 24.89 21.72 41.27
N LEU A 35 23.65 21.23 41.20
CA LEU A 35 22.66 21.45 42.26
C LEU A 35 21.74 20.22 42.39
N LEU A 36 21.93 19.50 43.50
CA LEU A 36 20.95 18.61 44.11
C LEU A 36 19.77 19.45 44.64
N VAL A 37 18.54 19.00 44.43
CA VAL A 37 17.39 19.42 45.25
C VAL A 37 16.67 18.17 45.75
N THR A 38 17.05 17.76 46.96
CA THR A 38 16.24 16.97 47.88
C THR A 38 15.25 17.92 48.57
N ALA A 39 13.95 17.74 48.33
CA ALA A 39 12.92 18.45 49.06
C ALA A 39 12.36 17.56 50.18
N CYS A 40 12.99 17.64 51.36
CA CYS A 40 12.36 17.39 52.65
C CYS A 40 11.66 18.68 53.09
N GLY A 41 10.33 18.68 53.19
CA GLY A 41 9.59 19.63 54.03
C GLY A 41 9.23 18.91 55.33
N GLY A 42 9.36 19.45 56.54
CA GLY A 42 9.55 20.82 57.00
C GLY A 42 8.89 20.88 58.38
N SER A 43 9.66 20.70 59.44
CA SER A 43 9.18 20.77 60.83
C SER A 43 9.25 22.21 61.32
N GLY A 44 8.09 22.86 61.39
CA GLY A 44 7.90 24.14 62.08
C GLY A 44 7.05 23.91 63.33
N ALA A 45 7.69 23.93 64.50
CA ALA A 45 7.02 23.99 65.79
C ALA A 45 6.65 25.45 66.09
N ALA A 46 5.35 25.72 66.24
CA ALA A 46 4.85 26.88 66.95
C ALA A 46 3.67 26.41 67.82
N ALA A 47 3.83 26.59 69.12
CA ALA A 47 2.78 26.36 70.10
C ALA A 47 1.80 27.52 70.10
N ASP A 48 0.50 27.25 69.99
CA ASP A 48 -0.52 28.05 70.64
C ASP A 48 -1.74 27.18 71.01
N LYS A 49 -2.44 27.64 72.03
CA LYS A 49 -3.37 26.93 72.91
C LYS A 49 -4.72 26.61 72.27
N GLY A 50 -5.20 25.41 72.61
CA GLY A 50 -6.56 25.08 73.03
C GLY A 50 -7.75 25.57 72.21
N GLU A 51 -8.39 24.63 71.50
CA GLU A 51 -9.85 24.52 71.49
C GLU A 51 -10.25 23.08 71.10
N ASP A 52 -11.12 22.49 71.92
CA ASP A 52 -11.64 21.12 71.79
C ASP A 52 -12.47 20.96 70.51
N ALA A 53 -11.87 20.36 69.48
CA ALA A 53 -12.61 19.81 68.34
C ALA A 53 -12.44 18.29 68.32
N LYS A 54 -13.54 17.58 68.62
CA LYS A 54 -13.67 16.12 68.47
C LYS A 54 -13.08 15.65 67.13
N ALA A 55 -11.94 14.98 67.20
CA ALA A 55 -11.38 14.25 66.07
C ALA A 55 -12.36 13.14 65.69
N ALA A 56 -12.99 13.27 64.51
CA ALA A 56 -13.59 12.14 63.83
C ALA A 56 -12.50 11.05 63.65
N PRO A 57 -12.84 9.76 63.75
CA PRO A 57 -11.84 8.71 63.60
C PRO A 57 -11.27 8.83 62.18
N ARG A 58 -9.99 9.19 62.05
CA ARG A 58 -9.24 8.96 60.82
C ARG A 58 -9.35 7.46 60.57
N LYS A 59 -10.09 7.06 59.53
CA LYS A 59 -9.97 5.72 58.96
C LYS A 59 -8.47 5.54 58.70
N THR A 60 -7.83 4.68 59.47
CA THR A 60 -6.49 4.19 59.17
C THR A 60 -6.55 3.70 57.72
N ALA A 61 -5.88 4.42 56.82
CA ALA A 61 -5.76 3.98 55.44
C ALA A 61 -5.17 2.57 55.48
N ASP A 62 -5.87 1.61 54.88
CA ASP A 62 -5.39 0.24 54.77
C ASP A 62 -4.13 0.25 53.90
N THR A 63 -2.94 0.18 54.53
CA THR A 63 -1.64 0.19 53.85
C THR A 63 -1.24 -1.19 53.33
N SER A 64 -2.14 -2.16 53.36
CA SER A 64 -1.84 -3.51 52.89
C SER A 64 -1.69 -3.54 51.36
N ALA A 65 -0.66 -4.24 50.88
CA ALA A 65 -0.40 -4.38 49.46
C ALA A 65 -1.58 -5.02 48.72
N SER A 66 -1.77 -4.65 47.44
CA SER A 66 -2.76 -5.27 46.57
C SER A 66 -2.51 -6.78 46.44
N GLN A 67 -3.58 -7.56 46.34
CA GLN A 67 -3.48 -9.00 46.07
C GLN A 67 -3.47 -9.33 44.58
N ALA A 68 -3.74 -8.34 43.72
CA ALA A 68 -3.74 -8.50 42.27
C ALA A 68 -2.34 -8.86 41.76
N VAL A 69 -2.29 -9.80 40.84
CA VAL A 69 -1.06 -10.30 40.23
C VAL A 69 -1.12 -10.06 38.73
N VAL A 70 -0.23 -9.23 38.22
CA VAL A 70 -0.04 -9.02 36.79
C VAL A 70 1.03 -9.99 36.28
N THR A 71 0.67 -10.75 35.25
CA THR A 71 1.61 -11.62 34.52
C THR A 71 1.77 -11.08 33.11
N ILE A 72 3.03 -11.00 32.66
CA ILE A 72 3.37 -10.56 31.31
C ILE A 72 4.29 -11.62 30.72
N ALA A 73 3.93 -12.10 29.54
CA ALA A 73 4.80 -12.82 28.62
C ALA A 73 4.96 -11.93 27.37
N PRO A 74 6.16 -11.83 26.79
CA PRO A 74 7.42 -12.49 27.18
C PRO A 74 8.02 -11.94 28.49
N LYS A 75 9.07 -12.59 29.00
CA LYS A 75 9.79 -12.15 30.21
C LYS A 75 10.51 -10.81 29.96
N ASP A 76 10.82 -10.10 31.04
CA ASP A 76 11.59 -8.86 30.96
C ASP A 76 12.96 -9.07 30.32
N GLY A 77 13.29 -8.19 29.38
CA GLY A 77 14.49 -8.24 28.57
C GLY A 77 14.54 -9.39 27.55
N ALA A 78 13.41 -10.07 27.27
CA ALA A 78 13.40 -11.10 26.24
C ALA A 78 13.73 -10.52 24.85
N ASP A 79 14.51 -11.26 24.07
CA ASP A 79 14.88 -10.91 22.70
C ASP A 79 14.39 -11.98 21.73
N GLY A 80 14.19 -11.61 20.46
CA GLY A 80 13.78 -12.56 19.43
C GLY A 80 12.29 -12.93 19.49
N VAL A 81 11.49 -12.12 20.17
CA VAL A 81 10.05 -12.36 20.41
C VAL A 81 9.29 -12.33 19.10
N ALA A 82 8.37 -13.28 18.90
CA ALA A 82 7.50 -13.28 17.72
C ALA A 82 6.64 -12.01 17.67
N THR A 83 6.40 -11.52 16.46
CA THR A 83 5.61 -10.31 16.23
C THR A 83 4.11 -10.53 16.44
N SER A 84 3.66 -11.78 16.55
CA SER A 84 2.27 -12.16 16.83
C SER A 84 2.22 -13.32 17.84
N GLY A 85 1.16 -13.36 18.65
CA GLY A 85 0.84 -14.48 19.54
C GLY A 85 1.63 -14.55 20.86
N GLU A 86 2.87 -14.07 20.92
CA GLU A 86 3.72 -14.21 22.12
C GLU A 86 3.49 -13.18 23.23
N LEU A 87 3.01 -11.97 22.89
CA LEU A 87 2.67 -10.96 23.89
C LEU A 87 1.33 -11.31 24.55
N GLN A 88 1.37 -11.67 25.83
CA GLN A 88 0.21 -12.03 26.63
C GLN A 88 0.29 -11.30 27.98
N ILE A 89 -0.73 -10.50 28.30
CA ILE A 89 -0.81 -9.77 29.57
C ILE A 89 -2.06 -10.25 30.28
N THR A 90 -1.92 -10.75 31.51
CA THR A 90 -3.03 -11.30 32.29
C THR A 90 -3.02 -10.82 33.74
N ALA A 91 -4.19 -10.84 34.36
CA ALA A 91 -4.38 -10.55 35.78
C ALA A 91 -4.97 -11.76 36.52
N ALA A 92 -4.49 -11.98 37.75
CA ALA A 92 -5.07 -12.92 38.71
C ALA A 92 -5.36 -12.21 40.03
N ARG A 93 -6.41 -12.65 40.75
CA ARG A 93 -6.87 -12.02 42.02
C ARG A 93 -7.14 -10.52 41.89
N GLY A 94 -7.58 -10.10 40.70
CA GLY A 94 -7.83 -8.72 40.31
C GLY A 94 -8.14 -8.63 38.83
N LYS A 95 -8.34 -7.41 38.33
CA LYS A 95 -8.63 -7.11 36.91
C LYS A 95 -7.69 -6.05 36.38
N LEU A 96 -7.28 -6.18 35.14
CA LEU A 96 -6.51 -5.17 34.41
C LEU A 96 -7.35 -3.88 34.32
N SER A 97 -6.75 -2.76 34.74
CA SER A 97 -7.35 -1.42 34.63
C SER A 97 -6.62 -0.54 33.63
N THR A 98 -5.33 -0.78 33.40
CA THR A 98 -4.53 -0.05 32.42
C THR A 98 -3.50 -0.98 31.81
N VAL A 99 -3.39 -0.97 30.49
CA VAL A 99 -2.30 -1.62 29.76
C VAL A 99 -1.80 -0.63 28.72
N LYS A 100 -0.50 -0.37 28.73
CA LYS A 100 0.18 0.45 27.72
C LYS A 100 1.37 -0.33 27.19
N VAL A 101 1.42 -0.46 25.88
CA VAL A 101 2.54 -1.06 25.16
C VAL A 101 3.00 -0.03 24.14
N ALA A 102 4.28 0.36 24.17
CA ALA A 102 4.78 1.42 23.30
C ALA A 102 6.16 1.10 22.75
N ASP A 103 6.40 1.54 21.51
CA ASP A 103 7.72 1.51 20.89
C ASP A 103 8.64 2.60 21.47
N PRO A 104 9.95 2.63 21.12
CA PRO A 104 10.87 3.63 21.67
C PRO A 104 10.61 5.06 21.20
N LYS A 105 9.76 5.25 20.17
CA LYS A 105 9.33 6.56 19.67
C LYS A 105 8.08 7.07 20.41
N GLY A 106 7.50 6.26 21.30
CA GLY A 106 6.28 6.58 22.03
C GLY A 106 5.00 6.26 21.27
N ASN A 107 5.07 5.53 20.15
CA ASN A 107 3.86 5.07 19.47
C ASN A 107 3.26 3.91 20.27
N GLU A 108 2.02 4.10 20.73
CA GLU A 108 1.30 3.06 21.45
C GLU A 108 0.78 1.96 20.49
N VAL A 109 0.91 0.71 20.93
CA VAL A 109 0.29 -0.45 20.29
C VAL A 109 -1.14 -0.54 20.79
N ALA A 110 -2.09 -0.35 19.87
CA ALA A 110 -3.50 -0.57 20.14
C ALA A 110 -3.76 -2.02 20.56
N GLY A 111 -4.63 -2.20 21.55
CA GLY A 111 -5.05 -3.51 22.02
C GLY A 111 -6.23 -3.40 22.97
N VAL A 112 -6.87 -4.53 23.24
CA VAL A 112 -8.13 -4.62 23.96
C VAL A 112 -7.95 -5.42 25.25
N ILE A 113 -8.41 -4.85 26.36
CA ILE A 113 -8.64 -5.61 27.61
C ILE A 113 -9.93 -6.41 27.42
N ALA A 114 -9.88 -7.72 27.66
CA ALA A 114 -11.06 -8.58 27.60
C ALA A 114 -12.16 -8.10 28.56
N ALA A 115 -13.43 -8.38 28.22
CA ALA A 115 -14.57 -7.87 28.99
C ALA A 115 -14.59 -8.34 30.46
N ASP A 116 -13.97 -9.47 30.76
CA ASP A 116 -13.80 -9.97 32.13
C ASP A 116 -12.71 -9.23 32.92
N GLY A 117 -11.84 -8.48 32.24
CA GLY A 117 -10.69 -7.76 32.77
C GLY A 117 -9.47 -8.63 33.01
N LEU A 118 -9.45 -9.88 32.55
CA LEU A 118 -8.42 -10.85 32.94
C LEU A 118 -7.26 -10.96 31.96
N SER A 119 -7.43 -10.48 30.73
CA SER A 119 -6.39 -10.49 29.70
C SER A 119 -6.41 -9.24 28.84
N TRP A 120 -5.27 -8.95 28.22
CA TRP A 120 -5.13 -7.97 27.16
C TRP A 120 -4.33 -8.58 26.01
N VAL A 121 -4.76 -8.28 24.79
CA VAL A 121 -4.07 -8.68 23.56
C VAL A 121 -3.94 -7.48 22.63
N PRO A 122 -2.86 -7.39 21.84
CA PRO A 122 -2.74 -6.36 20.81
C PRO A 122 -3.77 -6.59 19.70
N ASP A 123 -4.32 -5.53 19.14
CA ASP A 123 -5.34 -5.60 18.07
C ASP A 123 -4.74 -6.03 16.72
N ARG A 124 -3.43 -5.95 16.61
CA ARG A 124 -2.64 -6.20 15.40
C ARG A 124 -1.24 -6.66 15.79
N HIS A 125 -0.51 -7.21 14.82
CA HIS A 125 0.86 -7.65 15.01
C HIS A 125 1.76 -6.47 15.45
N LEU A 126 2.87 -6.82 16.11
CA LEU A 126 3.93 -5.90 16.49
C LEU A 126 4.90 -5.69 15.33
N ALA A 127 5.46 -4.49 15.21
CA ALA A 127 6.57 -4.24 14.28
C ALA A 127 7.80 -5.11 14.63
N ALA A 128 8.53 -5.55 13.62
CA ALA A 128 9.75 -6.33 13.81
C ALA A 128 10.93 -5.46 14.28
N ALA A 129 11.99 -6.10 14.76
CA ALA A 129 13.22 -5.46 15.23
C ALA A 129 13.00 -4.27 16.19
N THR A 130 11.91 -4.30 16.96
CA THR A 130 11.47 -3.18 17.80
C THR A 130 11.50 -3.60 19.26
N LYS A 131 12.05 -2.71 20.12
CA LYS A 131 12.01 -2.85 21.57
C LYS A 131 10.75 -2.19 22.12
N TYR A 132 9.88 -2.96 22.74
CA TYR A 132 8.67 -2.45 23.38
C TYR A 132 8.86 -2.29 24.88
N ALA A 133 8.23 -1.25 25.42
CA ALA A 133 7.99 -1.09 26.86
C ALA A 133 6.52 -1.38 27.14
N VAL A 134 6.26 -2.17 28.18
CA VAL A 134 4.91 -2.53 28.62
C VAL A 134 4.75 -2.05 30.05
N HIS A 135 3.66 -1.34 30.30
CA HIS A 135 3.19 -0.96 31.63
C HIS A 135 1.78 -1.51 31.82
N ALA A 136 1.58 -2.40 32.79
CA ALA A 136 0.29 -2.99 33.08
C ALA A 136 -0.08 -2.84 34.56
N VAL A 137 -1.32 -2.44 34.82
CA VAL A 137 -1.88 -2.23 36.15
C VAL A 137 -3.12 -3.09 36.31
N ALA A 138 -3.22 -3.79 37.45
CA ALA A 138 -4.41 -4.50 37.86
C ALA A 138 -4.89 -4.02 39.24
N GLU A 139 -6.20 -4.09 39.46
CA GLU A 139 -6.86 -3.72 40.72
C GLU A 139 -7.49 -4.96 41.36
N ASP A 140 -7.33 -5.10 42.66
CA ASP A 140 -8.03 -6.14 43.42
C ASP A 140 -9.45 -5.71 43.82
N GLU A 141 -10.20 -6.60 44.48
CA GLU A 141 -11.58 -6.33 44.91
C GLU A 141 -11.72 -5.14 45.87
N LYS A 142 -10.63 -4.71 46.52
CA LYS A 142 -10.61 -3.55 47.41
C LYS A 142 -10.17 -2.27 46.67
N GLY A 143 -10.00 -2.31 45.35
CA GLY A 143 -9.53 -1.20 44.52
C GLY A 143 -8.04 -0.88 44.69
N ARG A 144 -7.25 -1.80 45.27
CA ARG A 144 -5.80 -1.58 45.45
C ARG A 144 -5.06 -2.00 44.19
N GLN A 145 -4.13 -1.16 43.75
CA GLN A 145 -3.41 -1.36 42.49
C GLN A 145 -2.14 -2.21 42.66
N SER A 146 -1.84 -2.99 41.63
CA SER A 146 -0.60 -3.74 41.43
C SER A 146 -0.13 -3.45 40.02
N ALA A 147 1.09 -2.93 39.88
CA ALA A 147 1.67 -2.56 38.59
C ALA A 147 2.86 -3.45 38.24
N LYS A 148 3.05 -3.69 36.95
CA LYS A 148 4.21 -4.39 36.43
C LYS A 148 4.68 -3.74 35.14
N ASP A 149 5.98 -3.45 35.12
CA ASP A 149 6.69 -2.96 33.96
C ASP A 149 7.57 -4.08 33.38
N THR A 150 7.65 -4.14 32.06
CA THR A 150 8.57 -5.05 31.37
C THR A 150 9.01 -4.45 30.05
N THR A 151 10.12 -4.94 29.54
CA THR A 151 10.56 -4.66 28.18
C THR A 151 10.83 -5.96 27.42
N PHE A 152 10.72 -5.92 26.10
CA PHE A 152 11.14 -7.03 25.24
C PHE A 152 11.47 -6.51 23.83
N THR A 153 12.22 -7.29 23.07
CA THR A 153 12.61 -6.99 21.69
C THR A 153 12.07 -8.05 20.75
N THR A 154 11.31 -7.63 19.74
CA THR A 154 10.84 -8.54 18.70
C THR A 154 11.99 -9.04 17.82
N LEU A 155 11.79 -10.18 17.17
CA LEU A 155 12.75 -10.77 16.23
C LEU A 155 13.26 -9.79 15.17
N VAL A 156 14.49 -10.02 14.72
CA VAL A 156 15.09 -9.34 13.56
C VAL A 156 14.95 -10.25 12.35
N PRO A 157 14.14 -9.90 11.33
CA PRO A 157 13.94 -10.76 10.19
C PRO A 157 15.24 -10.96 9.38
N LYS A 158 15.61 -12.21 9.13
CA LYS A 158 16.74 -12.54 8.24
C LYS A 158 16.38 -12.41 6.76
N ASN A 159 15.09 -12.58 6.46
CA ASN A 159 14.54 -12.55 5.12
C ASN A 159 13.30 -11.67 5.13
N THR A 160 13.10 -10.89 4.07
CA THR A 160 11.94 -9.99 4.00
C THR A 160 11.31 -9.88 2.64
N PHE A 161 10.08 -9.39 2.62
CA PHE A 161 9.35 -9.00 1.42
C PHE A 161 8.84 -7.56 1.54
N ILE A 162 8.48 -6.98 0.40
CA ILE A 162 7.77 -5.70 0.30
C ILE A 162 6.65 -5.85 -0.75
N GLY A 163 5.59 -5.07 -0.62
CA GLY A 163 4.62 -4.80 -1.66
C GLY A 163 5.03 -3.60 -2.50
N GLN A 164 5.15 -3.81 -3.82
CA GLN A 164 5.16 -2.77 -4.83
C GLN A 164 3.72 -2.47 -5.18
N TYR A 165 3.28 -1.23 -4.99
CA TYR A 165 1.87 -0.87 -5.12
C TYR A 165 1.64 0.15 -6.23
N THR A 166 0.44 0.11 -6.79
CA THR A 166 -0.12 1.15 -7.64
C THR A 166 -1.59 1.33 -7.26
N PRO A 167 -2.15 2.57 -7.26
CA PRO A 167 -1.52 3.84 -7.64
C PRO A 167 -0.47 4.38 -6.66
N GLU A 168 0.32 5.36 -7.11
CA GLU A 168 1.27 6.09 -6.25
C GLU A 168 0.57 7.14 -5.38
N ASP A 169 1.23 7.54 -4.29
CA ASP A 169 0.72 8.54 -3.36
C ASP A 169 0.54 9.91 -4.02
N GLY A 170 -0.60 10.55 -3.76
CA GLY A 170 -0.99 11.83 -4.35
C GLY A 170 -1.42 11.77 -5.81
N SER A 171 -1.40 10.60 -6.45
CA SER A 171 -1.74 10.47 -7.87
C SER A 171 -3.24 10.70 -8.15
N THR A 172 -3.56 11.06 -9.40
CA THR A 172 -4.93 11.08 -9.91
C THR A 172 -5.05 10.06 -11.04
N VAL A 173 -6.02 9.14 -10.92
CA VAL A 173 -6.19 8.00 -11.83
C VAL A 173 -7.60 7.93 -12.39
N GLY A 174 -7.79 7.18 -13.47
CA GLY A 174 -9.11 6.91 -14.04
C GLY A 174 -9.94 5.91 -13.22
N VAL A 175 -11.22 5.82 -13.57
CA VAL A 175 -12.25 5.07 -12.79
C VAL A 175 -12.06 3.54 -12.78
N GLY A 176 -11.22 3.00 -13.66
CA GLY A 176 -10.92 1.56 -13.72
C GLY A 176 -9.71 1.15 -12.91
N MET A 177 -9.00 2.07 -12.25
CA MET A 177 -7.74 1.74 -11.57
C MET A 177 -7.98 0.93 -10.29
N PRO A 178 -7.55 -0.34 -10.19
CA PRO A 178 -7.56 -1.06 -8.92
C PRO A 178 -6.44 -0.53 -7.99
N VAL A 179 -6.52 -0.86 -6.71
CA VAL A 179 -5.34 -0.85 -5.85
C VAL A 179 -4.66 -2.20 -6.04
N SER A 180 -3.48 -2.24 -6.66
CA SER A 180 -2.76 -3.48 -6.92
C SER A 180 -1.45 -3.50 -6.15
N ILE A 181 -1.14 -4.63 -5.51
CA ILE A 181 0.06 -4.83 -4.71
C ILE A 181 0.75 -6.09 -5.20
N HIS A 182 1.95 -5.94 -5.76
CA HIS A 182 2.82 -7.03 -6.16
C HIS A 182 3.94 -7.23 -5.14
N PHE A 183 3.98 -8.40 -4.50
CA PHE A 183 4.96 -8.74 -3.49
C PHE A 183 6.27 -9.21 -4.12
N THR A 184 7.41 -8.82 -3.55
CA THR A 184 8.74 -9.25 -4.05
C THR A 184 9.04 -10.72 -3.76
N ARG A 185 8.18 -11.40 -3.00
CA ARG A 185 8.23 -12.82 -2.70
C ARG A 185 6.81 -13.35 -2.62
N GLY A 186 6.56 -14.52 -3.22
CA GLY A 186 5.28 -15.21 -3.10
C GLY A 186 4.94 -15.51 -1.64
N ILE A 187 3.71 -15.19 -1.27
CA ILE A 187 3.07 -15.29 0.05
C ILE A 187 2.49 -16.70 0.20
N THR A 188 2.59 -17.26 1.40
CA THR A 188 1.99 -18.58 1.73
C THR A 188 1.02 -18.50 2.91
N ASP A 189 0.92 -17.32 3.55
CA ASP A 189 -0.10 -16.98 4.53
C ASP A 189 -0.85 -15.71 4.06
N PRO A 190 -1.79 -15.87 3.12
CA PRO A 190 -2.52 -14.73 2.54
C PRO A 190 -3.36 -14.01 3.59
N GLU A 191 -4.00 -14.74 4.51
CA GLU A 191 -4.83 -14.15 5.56
C GLU A 191 -4.07 -13.18 6.47
N ALA A 192 -2.84 -13.54 6.87
CA ALA A 192 -2.02 -12.66 7.70
C ALA A 192 -1.63 -11.36 6.97
N VAL A 193 -1.35 -11.46 5.66
CA VAL A 193 -1.00 -10.31 4.81
C VAL A 193 -2.22 -9.45 4.52
N GLU A 194 -3.37 -10.03 4.21
CA GLU A 194 -4.62 -9.31 3.96
C GLU A 194 -5.08 -8.53 5.20
N LYS A 195 -5.07 -9.14 6.39
CA LYS A 195 -5.43 -8.45 7.65
C LYS A 195 -4.56 -7.23 7.95
N ALA A 196 -3.34 -7.21 7.40
CA ALA A 196 -2.38 -6.13 7.52
C ALA A 196 -2.53 -5.05 6.43
N ILE A 197 -3.43 -5.21 5.48
CA ILE A 197 -3.67 -4.28 4.39
C ILE A 197 -5.11 -3.78 4.50
N LYS A 198 -5.30 -2.46 4.42
CA LYS A 198 -6.63 -1.87 4.43
C LYS A 198 -6.78 -0.89 3.29
N VAL A 199 -7.81 -1.07 2.48
CA VAL A 199 -8.22 -0.10 1.46
C VAL A 199 -9.56 0.50 1.87
N THR A 200 -9.64 1.82 1.86
CA THR A 200 -10.87 2.57 2.18
C THR A 200 -11.13 3.63 1.13
N ALA A 201 -12.40 4.01 0.96
CA ALA A 201 -12.79 5.05 0.02
C ALA A 201 -13.75 6.08 0.63
N GLU A 202 -13.69 7.30 0.10
CA GLU A 202 -14.62 8.39 0.38
C GLU A 202 -15.15 8.98 -0.94
N PRO A 203 -16.46 8.90 -1.23
CA PRO A 203 -17.51 8.24 -0.46
C PRO A 203 -17.28 6.73 -0.26
N ALA A 204 -17.82 6.18 0.83
CA ALA A 204 -17.66 4.77 1.16
C ALA A 204 -18.31 3.88 0.10
N VAL A 205 -17.57 2.85 -0.32
CA VAL A 205 -18.02 1.75 -1.17
C VAL A 205 -17.37 0.47 -0.67
N GLU A 206 -18.04 -0.66 -0.86
CA GLU A 206 -17.48 -1.98 -0.58
C GLU A 206 -16.30 -2.25 -1.53
N ILE A 207 -15.20 -2.74 -0.97
CA ILE A 207 -13.92 -2.95 -1.67
C ILE A 207 -13.41 -4.30 -1.20
N GLU A 208 -13.25 -5.23 -2.14
CA GLU A 208 -12.86 -6.59 -1.82
C GLU A 208 -11.47 -6.90 -2.40
N PRO A 209 -10.61 -7.62 -1.65
CA PRO A 209 -9.35 -8.16 -2.15
C PRO A 209 -9.59 -9.32 -3.11
N HIS A 210 -8.64 -9.55 -4.01
CA HIS A 210 -8.53 -10.78 -4.79
C HIS A 210 -7.05 -11.10 -5.07
N TRP A 211 -6.67 -12.36 -4.84
CA TRP A 211 -5.32 -12.84 -5.11
C TRP A 211 -5.19 -13.36 -6.53
N PHE A 212 -4.19 -12.84 -7.25
CA PHE A 212 -3.71 -13.45 -8.48
C PHE A 212 -2.42 -14.21 -8.19
N GLY A 213 -2.50 -15.54 -8.24
CA GLY A 213 -1.40 -16.39 -7.80
C GLY A 213 -1.15 -16.21 -6.31
N ASN A 214 0.12 -16.08 -5.93
CA ASN A 214 0.50 -15.87 -4.53
C ASN A 214 1.38 -14.63 -4.32
N ASP A 215 1.53 -13.79 -5.34
CA ASP A 215 2.41 -12.63 -5.32
C ASP A 215 1.71 -11.33 -5.73
N ARG A 216 0.44 -11.36 -6.16
CA ARG A 216 -0.33 -10.16 -6.45
C ARG A 216 -1.68 -10.16 -5.73
N LEU A 217 -1.97 -9.06 -5.03
CA LEU A 217 -3.23 -8.79 -4.37
C LEU A 217 -3.82 -7.50 -4.93
N ASP A 218 -5.00 -7.61 -5.52
CA ASP A 218 -5.72 -6.47 -6.10
C ASP A 218 -6.97 -6.18 -5.27
N PHE A 219 -7.33 -4.90 -5.14
CA PHE A 219 -8.56 -4.45 -4.48
C PHE A 219 -9.36 -3.57 -5.44
N ARG A 220 -10.66 -3.83 -5.52
CA ARG A 220 -11.61 -2.99 -6.25
C ARG A 220 -13.03 -3.13 -5.69
N PRO A 221 -13.90 -2.13 -5.95
CA PRO A 221 -15.34 -2.28 -5.83
C PRO A 221 -15.93 -3.13 -6.96
N GLU A 222 -17.21 -3.52 -6.81
CA GLU A 222 -17.96 -4.29 -7.83
C GLU A 222 -17.98 -3.57 -9.18
N LYS A 223 -18.21 -2.25 -9.17
CA LYS A 223 -18.33 -1.38 -10.35
C LYS A 223 -17.17 -0.40 -10.37
N TYR A 224 -16.89 0.22 -11.51
CA TYR A 224 -15.87 1.28 -11.60
C TYR A 224 -16.07 2.34 -10.52
N TRP A 225 -14.95 2.86 -10.02
CA TRP A 225 -14.95 3.90 -9.01
C TRP A 225 -15.77 5.12 -9.45
N ALA A 226 -16.51 5.71 -8.51
CA ALA A 226 -17.17 6.98 -8.77
C ALA A 226 -16.11 8.09 -8.95
N ALA A 227 -16.35 8.99 -9.90
CA ALA A 227 -15.47 10.14 -10.12
C ALA A 227 -15.38 11.02 -8.86
N GLY A 228 -14.18 11.48 -8.52
CA GLY A 228 -13.89 12.25 -7.31
C GLY A 228 -13.66 11.43 -6.04
N THR A 229 -13.79 10.10 -6.09
CA THR A 229 -13.53 9.22 -4.93
C THR A 229 -12.09 9.37 -4.47
N LYS A 230 -11.88 9.56 -3.17
CA LYS A 230 -10.55 9.45 -2.56
C LYS A 230 -10.37 8.05 -2.02
N VAL A 231 -9.27 7.39 -2.40
CA VAL A 231 -8.97 6.04 -1.96
C VAL A 231 -7.68 6.07 -1.14
N THR A 232 -7.70 5.37 -0.01
CA THR A 232 -6.56 5.26 0.90
C THR A 232 -6.17 3.80 1.03
N LEU A 233 -4.92 3.48 0.70
CA LEU A 233 -4.26 2.22 0.98
C LEU A 233 -3.40 2.38 2.24
N ARG A 234 -3.65 1.55 3.26
CA ARG A 234 -2.79 1.40 4.43
C ARG A 234 -2.11 0.04 4.37
N LEU A 235 -0.79 0.06 4.27
CA LEU A 235 0.08 -1.11 4.41
C LEU A 235 0.63 -1.12 5.83
N ASP A 236 0.36 -2.19 6.57
CA ASP A 236 0.88 -2.43 7.92
C ASP A 236 1.63 -3.78 7.89
N LEU A 237 2.61 -3.93 6.99
CA LEU A 237 3.29 -5.20 6.73
C LEU A 237 4.51 -5.42 7.63
N ASP A 238 4.98 -4.41 8.35
CA ASP A 238 6.17 -4.52 9.19
C ASP A 238 5.92 -5.50 10.35
N GLY A 239 6.64 -6.63 10.34
CA GLY A 239 6.44 -7.70 11.32
C GLY A 239 5.37 -8.71 10.95
N VAL A 240 4.71 -8.60 9.80
CA VAL A 240 3.84 -9.66 9.26
C VAL A 240 4.68 -10.77 8.66
N GLU A 241 4.47 -12.01 9.09
CA GLU A 241 5.07 -13.18 8.46
C GLU A 241 4.21 -13.61 7.26
N GLY A 242 4.62 -13.27 6.05
CA GLY A 242 3.89 -13.66 4.83
C GLY A 242 4.18 -15.10 4.39
N ARG A 243 5.27 -15.67 4.90
CA ARG A 243 5.68 -17.07 4.70
C ARG A 243 6.74 -17.44 5.74
N PRO A 244 6.99 -18.73 6.00
CA PRO A 244 7.91 -19.17 7.05
C PRO A 244 9.28 -18.48 7.00
N GLY A 245 9.60 -17.73 8.06
CA GLY A 245 10.86 -17.01 8.26
C GLY A 245 11.03 -15.74 7.42
N VAL A 246 9.99 -15.26 6.72
CA VAL A 246 10.07 -14.09 5.84
C VAL A 246 9.00 -13.06 6.22
N TYR A 247 9.46 -11.87 6.61
CA TYR A 247 8.60 -10.84 7.19
C TYR A 247 8.49 -9.61 6.29
N GLY A 248 7.37 -8.90 6.37
CA GLY A 248 7.25 -7.60 5.73
C GLY A 248 8.07 -6.54 6.46
N LYS A 249 8.39 -5.44 5.76
CA LYS A 249 9.16 -4.29 6.28
C LYS A 249 8.47 -2.93 6.10
N GLN A 250 7.24 -2.92 5.59
CA GLN A 250 6.58 -1.68 5.17
C GLN A 250 5.41 -1.34 6.08
N ALA A 251 5.48 -0.18 6.73
CA ALA A 251 4.32 0.50 7.28
C ALA A 251 4.14 1.83 6.53
N LYS A 252 3.07 1.96 5.74
CA LYS A 252 2.83 3.12 4.86
C LYS A 252 1.33 3.41 4.73
N THR A 253 1.00 4.68 4.55
CA THR A 253 -0.32 5.12 4.10
C THR A 253 -0.15 5.86 2.79
N VAL A 254 -0.97 5.53 1.81
CA VAL A 254 -0.94 6.02 0.44
C VAL A 254 -2.36 6.47 0.11
N SER A 255 -2.51 7.67 -0.43
CA SER A 255 -3.82 8.21 -0.84
C SER A 255 -3.77 8.65 -2.29
N PHE A 256 -4.79 8.31 -3.07
CA PHE A 256 -4.95 8.79 -4.44
C PHE A 256 -6.38 9.23 -4.70
N THR A 257 -6.57 9.97 -5.79
CA THR A 257 -7.88 10.47 -6.20
C THR A 257 -8.31 9.82 -7.51
N VAL A 258 -9.54 9.34 -7.56
CA VAL A 258 -10.21 8.94 -8.79
C VAL A 258 -10.67 10.21 -9.49
N GLY A 259 -10.17 10.45 -10.69
CA GLY A 259 -10.49 11.61 -11.50
C GLY A 259 -11.85 11.51 -12.18
N ARG A 260 -11.92 12.05 -13.40
CA ARG A 260 -13.11 11.96 -14.27
C ARG A 260 -13.39 10.52 -14.71
N SER A 261 -14.63 10.25 -15.12
CA SER A 261 -14.95 8.98 -15.77
C SER A 261 -14.61 9.07 -17.25
N GLN A 262 -13.79 8.12 -17.75
CA GLN A 262 -13.56 7.96 -19.17
C GLN A 262 -13.49 6.48 -19.55
N VAL A 263 -14.33 6.10 -20.51
CA VAL A 263 -14.35 4.76 -21.11
C VAL A 263 -14.25 4.92 -22.62
N SER A 264 -13.27 4.24 -23.22
CA SER A 264 -13.03 4.27 -24.66
C SER A 264 -13.38 2.92 -25.27
N THR A 265 -14.43 2.85 -26.08
CA THR A 265 -14.87 1.59 -26.68
C THR A 265 -14.30 1.45 -28.07
N VAL A 266 -13.38 0.50 -28.24
CA VAL A 266 -12.85 0.02 -29.51
C VAL A 266 -13.77 -1.06 -30.05
N ASP A 267 -14.28 -0.86 -31.26
CA ASP A 267 -15.03 -1.87 -31.99
C ASP A 267 -14.16 -2.35 -33.17
N ALA A 268 -13.62 -3.56 -33.04
CA ALA A 268 -12.67 -4.11 -34.00
C ALA A 268 -13.30 -4.42 -35.37
N ARG A 269 -14.63 -4.57 -35.45
CA ARG A 269 -15.36 -4.82 -36.70
C ARG A 269 -15.63 -3.53 -37.48
N SER A 270 -16.01 -2.46 -36.78
CA SER A 270 -16.26 -1.16 -37.41
C SER A 270 -15.00 -0.31 -37.55
N HIS A 271 -13.88 -0.72 -36.95
CA HIS A 271 -12.60 0.00 -36.96
C HIS A 271 -12.69 1.40 -36.33
N ARG A 272 -13.54 1.54 -35.30
CA ARG A 272 -13.77 2.82 -34.60
C ARG A 272 -13.53 2.69 -33.11
N MET A 273 -13.01 3.76 -32.52
CA MET A 273 -12.96 3.94 -31.07
C MET A 273 -13.78 5.15 -30.67
N LYS A 274 -14.80 4.93 -29.83
CA LYS A 274 -15.62 6.00 -29.24
C LYS A 274 -15.10 6.31 -27.85
N VAL A 275 -14.70 7.57 -27.62
CA VAL A 275 -14.23 8.05 -26.31
C VAL A 275 -15.39 8.74 -25.61
N VAL A 276 -15.86 8.14 -24.51
CA VAL A 276 -16.93 8.68 -23.68
C VAL A 276 -16.35 9.15 -22.37
N ARG A 277 -16.58 10.43 -22.05
CA ARG A 277 -16.14 11.06 -20.81
C ARG A 277 -17.37 11.60 -20.08
N ASP A 278 -17.52 11.23 -18.82
CA ASP A 278 -18.65 11.63 -17.96
C ASP A 278 -20.02 11.42 -18.66
N GLY A 279 -20.17 10.26 -19.31
CA GLY A 279 -21.39 9.87 -20.03
C GLY A 279 -21.60 10.52 -21.40
N LYS A 280 -20.70 11.42 -21.85
CA LYS A 280 -20.80 12.10 -23.15
C LYS A 280 -19.70 11.65 -24.10
N GLN A 281 -20.07 11.33 -25.34
CA GLN A 281 -19.06 11.05 -26.38
C GLN A 281 -18.34 12.35 -26.75
N ILE A 282 -17.02 12.38 -26.55
CA ILE A 282 -16.17 13.55 -26.84
C ILE A 282 -15.31 13.36 -28.10
N LYS A 283 -15.16 12.12 -28.56
CA LYS A 283 -14.39 11.79 -29.76
C LYS A 283 -14.83 10.46 -30.36
N ASP A 284 -14.69 10.37 -31.66
CA ASP A 284 -14.77 9.13 -32.42
C ASP A 284 -13.54 9.05 -33.34
N ILE A 285 -12.70 8.03 -33.14
CA ILE A 285 -11.36 7.91 -33.71
C ILE A 285 -11.30 6.69 -34.63
N PRO A 286 -10.85 6.83 -35.89
CA PRO A 286 -10.54 5.68 -36.74
C PRO A 286 -9.34 4.91 -36.19
N ILE A 287 -9.44 3.59 -36.11
CA ILE A 287 -8.38 2.71 -35.57
C ILE A 287 -7.99 1.63 -36.57
N SER A 288 -6.88 0.94 -36.30
CA SER A 288 -6.56 -0.38 -36.86
C SER A 288 -6.22 -1.32 -35.70
N ALA A 289 -6.99 -2.39 -35.52
CA ALA A 289 -6.77 -3.39 -34.47
C ALA A 289 -5.92 -4.57 -34.99
N GLY A 290 -5.88 -5.67 -34.24
CA GLY A 290 -5.18 -6.91 -34.57
C GLY A 290 -5.71 -7.59 -35.84
N ALA A 291 -4.78 -8.00 -36.71
CA ALA A 291 -5.12 -8.76 -37.92
C ALA A 291 -5.68 -10.15 -37.57
N ARG A 292 -6.26 -10.87 -38.55
CA ARG A 292 -6.81 -12.22 -38.34
C ARG A 292 -5.87 -13.23 -37.64
N PRO A 293 -4.57 -13.32 -37.97
CA PRO A 293 -3.68 -14.26 -37.27
C PRO A 293 -3.27 -13.78 -35.86
N THR A 294 -3.49 -12.50 -35.55
CA THR A 294 -2.97 -11.80 -34.37
C THR A 294 -4.00 -10.80 -33.86
N THR A 295 -5.19 -11.32 -33.57
CA THR A 295 -6.36 -10.53 -33.19
C THR A 295 -6.15 -9.79 -31.86
N THR A 296 -6.91 -8.73 -31.63
CA THR A 296 -6.88 -8.00 -30.36
C THR A 296 -7.83 -8.67 -29.36
N TYR A 297 -7.42 -8.86 -28.11
CA TYR A 297 -8.32 -9.39 -27.08
C TYR A 297 -9.60 -8.56 -26.97
N ASN A 298 -10.72 -9.23 -26.70
CA ASN A 298 -11.94 -8.56 -26.24
C ASN A 298 -11.82 -8.24 -24.74
N GLY A 299 -12.70 -7.38 -24.23
CA GLY A 299 -12.83 -7.11 -22.79
C GLY A 299 -12.43 -5.70 -22.36
N GLN A 300 -12.42 -5.50 -21.06
CA GLN A 300 -12.19 -4.24 -20.39
C GLN A 300 -10.71 -4.17 -19.97
N MET A 301 -9.96 -3.24 -20.54
CA MET A 301 -8.53 -3.10 -20.29
C MET A 301 -8.21 -1.76 -19.66
N VAL A 302 -7.49 -1.78 -18.53
CA VAL A 302 -7.11 -0.57 -17.80
C VAL A 302 -5.78 -0.05 -18.32
N ILE A 303 -5.69 1.24 -18.60
CA ILE A 303 -4.42 1.89 -18.97
C ILE A 303 -3.50 1.86 -17.75
N SER A 304 -2.48 1.01 -17.75
CA SER A 304 -1.54 0.86 -16.63
C SER A 304 -0.32 1.77 -16.73
N GLU A 305 0.10 2.11 -17.95
CA GLU A 305 1.25 2.97 -18.22
C GLU A 305 0.97 3.90 -19.39
N LYS A 306 1.63 5.06 -19.39
CA LYS A 306 1.67 6.01 -20.50
C LYS A 306 3.11 6.35 -20.83
N LEU A 307 3.52 6.08 -22.06
CA LEU A 307 4.88 6.28 -22.57
C LEU A 307 4.80 7.20 -23.79
N GLU A 308 5.44 8.37 -23.71
CA GLU A 308 5.49 9.30 -24.86
C GLU A 308 6.14 8.64 -26.09
N VAL A 309 7.19 7.86 -25.86
CA VAL A 309 7.83 7.02 -26.87
C VAL A 309 8.29 5.72 -26.19
N THR A 310 8.14 4.59 -26.88
CA THR A 310 8.70 3.31 -26.46
C THR A 310 9.16 2.48 -27.64
N ARG A 311 10.06 1.51 -27.40
CA ARG A 311 10.40 0.47 -28.35
C ARG A 311 9.42 -0.69 -28.19
N MET A 312 8.77 -1.09 -29.28
CA MET A 312 7.95 -2.31 -29.31
C MET A 312 8.68 -3.37 -30.12
N ASP A 313 9.01 -4.47 -29.44
CA ASP A 313 9.85 -5.55 -29.94
C ASP A 313 9.09 -6.88 -29.83
N GLY A 314 8.85 -7.55 -30.96
CA GLY A 314 8.06 -8.78 -31.04
C GLY A 314 8.65 -9.95 -30.25
N ASP A 315 9.97 -9.99 -30.08
CA ASP A 315 10.65 -11.00 -29.27
C ASP A 315 10.17 -10.99 -27.82
N THR A 316 9.84 -9.81 -27.29
CA THR A 316 9.43 -9.64 -25.88
C THR A 316 8.06 -10.23 -25.56
N VAL A 317 7.27 -10.52 -26.60
CA VAL A 317 5.86 -10.95 -26.48
C VAL A 317 5.58 -12.24 -27.28
N GLY A 318 6.62 -12.89 -27.80
CA GLY A 318 6.50 -14.19 -28.48
C GLY A 318 6.17 -14.12 -29.97
N PHE A 319 6.34 -12.97 -30.62
CA PHE A 319 6.23 -12.80 -32.08
C PHE A 319 7.58 -12.86 -32.82
N GLY A 320 8.69 -13.08 -32.11
CA GLY A 320 9.99 -13.13 -32.76
C GLY A 320 10.38 -11.79 -33.40
N ASP A 321 11.17 -11.87 -34.47
CA ASP A 321 11.58 -10.74 -35.31
C ASP A 321 10.47 -10.18 -36.24
N GLU A 322 9.19 -10.56 -36.05
CA GLU A 322 8.08 -10.08 -36.90
C GLU A 322 7.95 -8.54 -36.88
N TYR A 323 8.34 -7.90 -35.78
CA TYR A 323 8.48 -6.44 -35.72
C TYR A 323 9.50 -5.99 -34.66
N ASP A 324 10.20 -4.89 -34.97
CA ASP A 324 11.01 -4.11 -34.02
C ASP A 324 10.89 -2.62 -34.38
N ILE A 325 10.07 -1.90 -33.64
CA ILE A 325 9.82 -0.47 -33.87
C ILE A 325 10.38 0.31 -32.70
N LYS A 326 11.48 1.03 -32.95
CA LYS A 326 12.29 1.69 -31.93
C LYS A 326 11.65 2.91 -31.28
N ASP A 327 10.70 3.54 -31.96
CA ASP A 327 10.18 4.87 -31.64
C ASP A 327 8.65 4.94 -31.76
N VAL A 328 7.93 3.97 -31.18
CA VAL A 328 6.46 4.00 -31.16
C VAL A 328 5.97 5.14 -30.25
N PRO A 329 5.28 6.16 -30.79
CA PRO A 329 4.83 7.29 -29.99
C PRO A 329 3.52 7.01 -29.27
N HIS A 330 3.25 7.79 -28.21
CA HIS A 330 1.97 7.86 -27.51
C HIS A 330 1.41 6.49 -27.09
N ALA A 331 2.29 5.62 -26.60
CA ALA A 331 1.95 4.25 -26.25
C ALA A 331 1.35 4.18 -24.84
N MET A 332 0.19 3.53 -24.73
CA MET A 332 -0.48 3.28 -23.46
C MET A 332 -0.71 1.78 -23.29
N ARG A 333 -0.17 1.23 -22.20
CA ARG A 333 -0.18 -0.23 -21.94
C ARG A 333 -1.56 -0.65 -21.43
N LEU A 334 -2.09 -1.73 -22.00
CA LEU A 334 -3.40 -2.30 -21.66
C LEU A 334 -3.29 -3.72 -21.08
N SER A 335 -2.19 -4.43 -21.33
CA SER A 335 -1.95 -5.77 -20.78
C SER A 335 -0.48 -6.02 -20.49
N THR A 336 -0.19 -6.97 -19.61
CA THR A 336 1.20 -7.45 -19.37
C THR A 336 1.70 -8.32 -20.52
N SER A 337 0.79 -8.98 -21.25
CA SER A 337 1.11 -9.76 -22.46
C SER A 337 1.41 -8.91 -23.70
N GLY A 338 1.42 -7.58 -23.59
CA GLY A 338 1.91 -6.70 -24.67
C GLY A 338 0.85 -5.99 -25.52
N THR A 339 -0.42 -5.97 -25.12
CA THR A 339 -1.44 -5.15 -25.80
C THR A 339 -1.25 -3.68 -25.43
N PHE A 340 -1.12 -2.83 -26.46
CA PHE A 340 -1.08 -1.37 -26.32
C PHE A 340 -2.14 -0.71 -27.19
N ILE A 341 -2.53 0.50 -26.81
CA ILE A 341 -3.06 1.50 -27.74
C ILE A 341 -1.98 2.56 -27.98
N HIS A 342 -1.65 2.83 -29.24
CA HIS A 342 -0.46 3.63 -29.55
C HIS A 342 -0.57 4.39 -30.87
N GLY A 343 0.34 5.34 -31.07
CA GLY A 343 0.52 6.02 -32.35
C GLY A 343 1.20 5.12 -33.38
N ASN A 344 0.68 5.15 -34.60
CA ASN A 344 1.19 4.42 -35.75
C ASN A 344 1.42 5.42 -36.89
N TYR A 345 2.70 5.69 -37.15
CA TYR A 345 3.14 6.60 -38.20
C TYR A 345 3.56 5.89 -39.49
N TRP A 346 3.80 4.57 -39.42
CA TRP A 346 4.35 3.76 -40.52
C TRP A 346 3.25 3.16 -41.39
N GLY A 347 2.07 2.91 -40.82
CA GLY A 347 0.91 2.41 -41.53
C GLY A 347 0.34 3.47 -42.48
N PRO A 348 -0.06 3.07 -43.71
CA PRO A 348 -0.70 4.02 -44.62
C PRO A 348 -2.02 4.51 -44.03
N SER A 349 -2.34 5.79 -44.22
CA SER A 349 -3.51 6.42 -43.60
C SER A 349 -4.85 5.75 -43.94
N SER A 350 -4.91 4.96 -45.03
CA SER A 350 -6.11 4.25 -45.48
C SER A 350 -6.53 3.09 -44.57
N ILE A 351 -5.64 2.54 -43.75
CA ILE A 351 -5.98 1.41 -42.86
C ILE A 351 -6.85 1.84 -41.68
N PHE A 352 -6.67 3.07 -41.19
CA PHE A 352 -7.38 3.55 -40.01
C PHE A 352 -8.85 3.78 -40.36
N GLY A 353 -9.75 3.06 -39.69
CA GLY A 353 -11.17 3.06 -40.00
C GLY A 353 -11.60 2.06 -41.07
N SER A 354 -10.69 1.20 -41.56
CA SER A 354 -10.96 0.29 -42.68
C SER A 354 -10.44 -1.13 -42.50
N THR A 355 -9.26 -1.30 -41.93
CA THR A 355 -8.57 -2.61 -41.92
C THR A 355 -7.78 -2.78 -40.62
N ASN A 356 -7.88 -3.97 -40.03
CA ASN A 356 -7.05 -4.39 -38.89
C ASN A 356 -5.74 -5.01 -39.38
N THR A 357 -4.61 -4.52 -38.88
CA THR A 357 -3.27 -4.85 -39.41
C THR A 357 -2.22 -5.09 -38.34
N SER A 358 -2.52 -4.92 -37.05
CA SER A 358 -1.53 -5.00 -35.97
C SER A 358 -1.34 -6.45 -35.47
N HIS A 359 -0.39 -6.64 -34.54
CA HIS A 359 -0.18 -7.88 -33.81
C HIS A 359 -0.91 -7.88 -32.45
N GLY A 360 -2.16 -7.42 -32.44
CA GLY A 360 -3.01 -7.34 -31.25
C GLY A 360 -3.13 -5.95 -30.62
N CYS A 361 -2.25 -4.99 -30.96
CA CYS A 361 -2.38 -3.59 -30.52
C CYS A 361 -3.55 -2.85 -31.19
N VAL A 362 -3.98 -1.75 -30.58
CA VAL A 362 -4.90 -0.77 -31.21
C VAL A 362 -4.08 0.40 -31.74
N GLY A 363 -3.90 0.45 -33.06
CA GLY A 363 -3.18 1.51 -33.74
C GLY A 363 -4.05 2.73 -33.99
N LEU A 364 -3.54 3.91 -33.62
CA LEU A 364 -4.11 5.21 -33.91
C LEU A 364 -3.19 5.96 -34.89
N ARG A 365 -3.75 6.72 -35.84
CA ARG A 365 -2.92 7.49 -36.77
C ARG A 365 -2.03 8.48 -36.01
N ASP A 366 -0.76 8.53 -36.39
CA ASP A 366 0.22 9.48 -35.86
C ASP A 366 1.24 9.91 -36.92
N VAL A 367 2.21 10.73 -36.51
CA VAL A 367 3.38 11.14 -37.30
C VAL A 367 4.67 10.63 -36.64
N ARG A 368 5.72 10.45 -37.45
CA ARG A 368 7.02 9.98 -36.95
C ARG A 368 7.53 10.95 -35.88
N GLY A 369 7.91 10.39 -34.72
CA GLY A 369 8.37 11.16 -33.56
C GLY A 369 7.27 11.84 -32.73
N GLY A 370 5.98 11.59 -33.01
CA GLY A 370 4.87 12.00 -32.14
C GLY A 370 4.69 13.52 -31.98
N ARG A 371 5.21 14.34 -32.90
CA ARG A 371 5.26 15.80 -32.73
C ARG A 371 3.99 16.55 -33.12
N ASP A 372 3.00 15.89 -33.68
CA ASP A 372 1.72 16.50 -34.03
C ASP A 372 0.69 16.27 -32.92
N GLY A 373 0.54 17.24 -32.02
CA GLY A 373 -0.45 17.20 -30.93
C GLY A 373 -1.92 17.13 -31.41
N LYS A 374 -2.19 17.30 -32.71
CA LYS A 374 -3.53 17.13 -33.29
C LYS A 374 -3.74 15.73 -33.88
N ALA A 375 -2.70 14.93 -34.01
CA ALA A 375 -2.83 13.56 -34.47
C ALA A 375 -3.75 12.76 -33.54
N PRO A 376 -4.57 11.83 -34.06
CA PRO A 376 -5.49 11.05 -33.23
C PRO A 376 -4.84 10.36 -32.02
N ALA A 377 -3.62 9.82 -32.19
CA ALA A 377 -2.87 9.20 -31.11
C ALA A 377 -2.45 10.20 -30.02
N ALA A 378 -1.82 11.31 -30.42
CA ALA A 378 -1.40 12.37 -29.51
C ALA A 378 -2.60 12.94 -28.72
N TRP A 379 -3.69 13.24 -29.43
CA TRP A 379 -4.93 13.72 -28.79
C TRP A 379 -5.44 12.73 -27.75
N PHE A 380 -5.48 11.43 -28.08
CA PHE A 380 -5.98 10.41 -27.16
C PHE A 380 -5.07 10.23 -25.95
N PHE A 381 -3.75 10.27 -26.15
CA PHE A 381 -2.76 10.21 -25.09
C PHE A 381 -2.90 11.39 -24.11
N ASP A 382 -2.98 12.62 -24.61
CA ASP A 382 -3.14 13.82 -23.77
C ASP A 382 -4.49 13.83 -23.03
N ASN A 383 -5.50 13.18 -23.60
CA ASN A 383 -6.85 13.11 -23.04
C ASN A 383 -7.12 11.86 -22.20
N SER A 384 -6.12 11.05 -21.90
CA SER A 384 -6.27 9.83 -21.10
C SER A 384 -5.46 9.89 -19.80
N LEU A 385 -5.95 9.24 -18.76
CA LEU A 385 -5.24 9.01 -17.50
C LEU A 385 -4.81 7.54 -17.39
N ILE A 386 -3.76 7.28 -16.62
CA ILE A 386 -3.55 5.94 -16.06
C ILE A 386 -4.81 5.61 -15.24
N GLY A 387 -5.36 4.41 -15.42
CA GLY A 387 -6.63 4.00 -14.81
C GLY A 387 -7.87 4.18 -15.68
N ASP A 388 -7.80 4.91 -16.80
CA ASP A 388 -8.91 4.97 -17.75
C ASP A 388 -9.11 3.60 -18.42
N VAL A 389 -10.35 3.30 -18.80
CA VAL A 389 -10.70 1.98 -19.36
C VAL A 389 -10.83 2.04 -20.87
N VAL A 390 -10.20 1.08 -21.56
CA VAL A 390 -10.40 0.77 -22.97
C VAL A 390 -11.17 -0.54 -23.07
N VAL A 391 -12.40 -0.49 -23.59
CA VAL A 391 -13.21 -1.68 -23.83
C VAL A 391 -13.06 -2.09 -25.29
N VAL A 392 -12.54 -3.28 -25.55
CA VAL A 392 -12.49 -3.86 -26.90
C VAL A 392 -13.65 -4.83 -27.08
N LYS A 393 -14.37 -4.70 -28.19
CA LYS A 393 -15.45 -5.62 -28.58
C LYS A 393 -15.39 -5.98 -30.06
N ASN A 394 -16.12 -7.03 -30.41
CA ASN A 394 -16.29 -7.50 -31.78
C ASN A 394 -14.97 -7.87 -32.49
N SER A 395 -13.95 -8.24 -31.72
CA SER A 395 -12.75 -8.92 -32.24
C SER A 395 -13.01 -10.42 -32.31
N ASP A 396 -12.31 -11.11 -33.21
CA ASP A 396 -12.41 -12.57 -33.38
C ASP A 396 -11.55 -13.34 -32.33
N ASP A 397 -11.08 -12.65 -31.29
CA ASP A 397 -10.28 -13.20 -30.19
C ASP A 397 -11.13 -13.53 -28.94
N LYS A 398 -10.50 -14.18 -27.97
CA LYS A 398 -11.05 -14.36 -26.62
C LYS A 398 -11.04 -13.06 -25.81
N THR A 399 -11.76 -13.09 -24.69
CA THR A 399 -11.68 -12.04 -23.66
C THR A 399 -10.33 -12.11 -22.95
N ILE A 400 -9.75 -10.95 -22.68
CA ILE A 400 -8.52 -10.83 -21.89
C ILE A 400 -8.72 -11.46 -20.50
N GLN A 401 -7.70 -12.18 -20.03
CA GLN A 401 -7.75 -12.78 -18.71
C GLN A 401 -7.67 -11.70 -17.62
N PRO A 402 -8.35 -11.88 -16.47
CA PRO A 402 -8.35 -10.90 -15.40
C PRO A 402 -6.95 -10.56 -14.84
N ASP A 403 -6.07 -11.56 -14.82
CA ASP A 403 -4.69 -11.47 -14.32
C ASP A 403 -3.71 -10.83 -15.32
N ASN A 404 -4.09 -10.69 -16.59
CA ASN A 404 -3.24 -10.12 -17.64
C ASN A 404 -3.25 -8.59 -17.58
N GLY A 405 -2.42 -8.02 -16.71
CA GLY A 405 -2.42 -6.59 -16.38
C GLY A 405 -3.38 -6.28 -15.24
N LEU A 406 -3.96 -5.09 -15.26
CA LEU A 406 -4.89 -4.59 -14.23
C LEU A 406 -6.35 -4.85 -14.63
N ASN A 407 -6.63 -6.03 -15.20
CA ASN A 407 -7.84 -6.30 -15.97
C ASN A 407 -8.88 -7.14 -15.20
N GLY A 408 -8.86 -7.04 -13.87
CA GLY A 408 -9.77 -7.72 -12.94
C GLY A 408 -11.27 -7.52 -13.22
N TRP A 409 -11.63 -6.49 -13.98
CA TRP A 409 -13.01 -6.19 -14.40
C TRP A 409 -13.61 -7.19 -15.40
N ASN A 410 -12.81 -8.12 -15.92
CA ASN A 410 -13.27 -9.23 -16.77
C ASN A 410 -13.60 -10.50 -15.96
N MET A 411 -13.48 -10.44 -14.63
CA MET A 411 -13.92 -11.47 -13.69
C MET A 411 -15.27 -11.09 -13.11
N ASP A 412 -16.19 -12.04 -13.05
CA ASP A 412 -17.48 -11.83 -12.41
C ASP A 412 -17.30 -11.51 -10.92
N TRP A 413 -18.15 -10.64 -10.36
CA TRP A 413 -17.98 -10.18 -8.99
C TRP A 413 -18.04 -11.30 -7.95
N ALA A 414 -18.88 -12.32 -8.17
CA ALA A 414 -18.95 -13.47 -7.27
C ALA A 414 -17.60 -14.21 -7.20
N GLU A 415 -16.95 -14.46 -8.34
CA GLU A 415 -15.62 -15.07 -8.42
C GLU A 415 -14.52 -14.16 -7.84
N TRP A 416 -14.68 -12.84 -7.95
CA TRP A 416 -13.74 -11.90 -7.33
C TRP A 416 -13.72 -12.01 -5.80
N THR A 417 -14.90 -12.18 -5.19
CA THR A 417 -15.09 -12.17 -3.73
C THR A 417 -15.04 -13.53 -3.05
N GLU A 418 -14.81 -14.60 -3.82
CA GLU A 418 -14.51 -15.94 -3.29
C GLU A 418 -13.11 -15.98 -2.68
#